data_AF-A0A495QZG5-F1
#
_entry.id   AF-A0A495QZG5-F1
#
_cell.length_a   1.000
_cell.length_b   1.000
_cell.length_c   1.000
_cell.angle_alpha   90.00
_cell.angle_beta   90.00
_cell.angle_gamma   90.00
#
_symmetry.space_group_name_H-M   'P 1'
#
loop_
_entity.id
_entity.type
_entity.pdbx_description
1 polymer ?
#
loop_
_entity_poly.entity_id
_entity_poly.type
_entity_poly.pdbx_seq_one_letter_code
_entity_poly.pdbx_strand_id
1 'polypeptide(L)' 'MYAWIWRRLPGEWPTKTATALGLIIVVAAIFWYMIFPWLEPKLQFDHGVVDRPTPTGSTIPE' A
#
# COMPACT_ATOMS: atom_id res chain seq x y z
N MET A 1 30.40 10.01 4.85
CA MET A 1 29.48 11.15 5.02
C MET A 1 28.30 10.93 5.97
N TYR A 2 27.89 9.71 6.33
CA TYR A 2 26.86 9.53 7.38
C TYR A 2 27.45 9.27 8.78
N ALA A 3 28.75 8.95 8.86
CA ALA A 3 29.43 8.59 10.11
C ALA A 3 29.34 9.65 11.23
N TRP A 4 29.23 10.94 10.88
CA TRP A 4 29.14 12.02 11.86
C TRP A 4 27.75 12.10 12.53
N ILE A 5 26.67 11.89 11.76
CA ILE A 5 25.30 11.76 12.29
C ILE A 5 25.20 10.51 13.19
N TRP A 6 25.92 9.45 12.83
CA TRP A 6 25.99 8.21 13.61
C TRP A 6 26.82 8.36 14.91
N ARG A 7 27.40 9.52 15.24
CA ARG A 7 28.18 9.71 16.47
C ARG A 7 27.42 10.45 17.58
N ARG A 8 26.24 11.00 17.28
CA ARG A 8 25.49 11.88 18.19
C ARG A 8 24.33 11.22 18.92
N LEU A 9 23.98 9.98 18.56
CA LEU A 9 22.98 9.21 19.31
C LEU A 9 23.67 8.44 20.46
N PRO A 10 23.22 8.62 21.72
CA PRO A 10 23.74 7.85 22.85
C PRO A 10 23.21 6.40 22.75
N GLY A 11 24.13 5.44 22.57
CA GLY A 11 23.80 4.01 22.51
C GLY A 11 24.57 3.26 21.43
N GLU A 12 24.87 1.98 21.71
CA GLU A 12 25.65 1.09 20.85
C GLU A 12 25.00 0.88 19.48
N TRP A 13 25.79 0.39 18.50
CA TRP A 13 25.36 0.02 17.14
C TRP A 13 23.93 -0.58 17.01
N PRO A 14 23.49 -1.53 17.88
CA PRO A 14 22.13 -2.08 17.83
C PRO A 14 21.01 -1.04 18.03
N THR A 15 21.19 -0.02 18.88
CA THR A 15 20.14 0.97 19.16
C THR A 15 19.84 1.88 17.98
N LYS A 16 20.84 2.21 17.16
CA LYS A 16 20.64 3.00 15.94
C LYS A 16 19.99 2.21 14.83
N THR A 17 20.36 0.94 14.68
CA THR A 17 19.66 0.04 13.75
C THR A 17 18.21 -0.18 14.20
N ALA A 18 17.96 -0.36 15.50
CA ALA A 18 16.62 -0.50 16.06
C ALA A 18 15.78 0.78 15.85
N THR A 19 16.37 1.97 16.02
CA THR A 19 15.68 3.24 15.78
C THR A 19 15.33 3.44 14.30
N ALA A 20 16.28 3.17 13.40
CA ALA A 20 16.03 3.27 11.96
C ALA A 20 14.98 2.25 11.49
N LEU A 21 15.07 1.01 11.98
CA LEU A 21 14.10 -0.04 11.69
C LEU A 21 12.72 0.33 12.27
N GLY A 22 12.67 0.88 13.48
CA GLY A 22 11.45 1.39 14.10
C GLY A 22 10.79 2.48 13.26
N LEU A 23 11.57 3.45 12.75
CA LEU A 23 11.06 4.48 11.84
C LEU A 23 10.46 3.89 10.56
N ILE A 24 11.13 2.91 9.95
CA ILE A 24 10.62 2.22 8.76
C ILE A 24 9.30 1.51 9.07
N ILE A 25 9.23 0.79 10.20
CA ILE A 25 8.02 0.09 10.64
C ILE A 25 6.87 1.08 10.89
N VAL A 26 7.14 2.21 11.54
CA VAL A 26 6.14 3.26 11.79
C VAL A 26 5.60 3.81 10.48
N VAL A 27 6.46 4.13 9.51
CA VAL A 27 6.03 4.62 8.20
C VAL A 27 5.23 3.55 7.45
N ALA A 28 5.68 2.30 7.46
CA ALA A 28 4.98 1.19 6.82
C ALA A 28 3.59 0.96 7.45
N ALA A 29 3.48 1.04 8.78
CA ALA A 29 2.21 0.93 9.50
C ALA A 29 1.27 2.09 9.14
N ILE A 30 1.77 3.32 9.07
CA ILE A 30 0.97 4.47 8.61
C ILE A 30 0.49 4.23 7.17
N PHE A 31 1.34 3.74 6.28
CA PHE A 31 0.95 3.39 4.91
C PHE A 31 -0.17 2.34 4.90
N TRP A 32 -0.02 1.30 5.71
CA TRP A 32 -0.96 0.19 5.77
C TRP A 32 -2.32 0.57 6.36
N TYR A 33 -2.35 1.35 7.45
CA TYR A 33 -3.58 1.67 8.18
C TYR A 33 -4.21 3.01 7.78
N MET A 34 -3.46 3.92 7.17
CA MET A 34 -3.94 5.27 6.83
C MET A 34 -4.02 5.48 5.33
N ILE A 35 -2.94 5.17 4.60
CA ILE A 35 -2.89 5.43 3.15
C ILE A 35 -3.70 4.40 2.39
N PHE A 36 -3.60 3.11 2.69
CA PHE A 36 -4.38 2.07 2.01
C PHE A 36 -5.90 2.28 2.11
N PRO A 37 -6.49 2.52 3.30
CA PRO A 37 -7.92 2.80 3.40
C PRO A 37 -8.35 4.08 2.68
N TRP A 38 -7.43 5.02 2.50
CA TRP A 38 -7.69 6.23 1.72
C TRP A 38 -7.45 6.03 0.20
N LEU A 39 -6.61 5.07 -0.17
CA LEU A 39 -6.36 4.66 -1.55
C LEU A 39 -7.46 3.72 -2.07
N GLU A 40 -8.05 2.89 -1.23
CA GLU A 40 -9.10 1.93 -1.61
C GLU A 40 -10.30 2.60 -2.30
N PRO A 41 -10.82 3.75 -1.85
CA PRO A 41 -11.84 4.49 -2.59
C PRO A 41 -11.36 5.10 -3.92
N LYS A 42 -10.05 5.28 -4.09
CA LYS A 42 -9.44 5.93 -5.28
C LYS A 42 -8.94 4.96 -6.32
N LEU A 43 -8.53 3.78 -5.87
CA LEU A 43 -8.42 2.60 -6.70
C LEU A 43 -9.85 2.25 -7.08
N GLN A 44 -10.30 2.80 -8.20
CA GLN A 44 -11.55 2.41 -8.82
C GLN A 44 -11.44 0.92 -9.20
N PHE A 45 -11.74 0.03 -8.25
CA PHE A 45 -12.01 -1.39 -8.51
C PHE A 45 -13.35 -1.58 -9.25
N ASP A 46 -13.90 -0.50 -9.83
CA ASP A 46 -15.27 -0.40 -10.33
C ASP A 46 -15.39 -0.65 -11.83
N HIS A 47 -14.47 -1.42 -12.40
CA HIS A 47 -14.67 -1.97 -13.74
C HIS A 47 -14.74 -3.48 -13.59
N GLY A 48 -15.75 -3.93 -12.84
CA GLY A 48 -16.28 -5.27 -13.03
C GLY A 48 -16.51 -5.47 -14.52
N VAL A 49 -15.79 -6.42 -15.09
CA VAL A 49 -15.89 -6.86 -16.49
C VAL A 49 -17.21 -7.64 -16.67
N VAL A 50 -18.33 -7.06 -16.24
CA VAL A 50 -19.66 -7.67 -16.19
C VAL A 50 -20.72 -6.64 -16.56
N ASP A 51 -20.64 -6.17 -17.79
CA ASP A 51 -21.85 -5.91 -18.58
C ASP A 51 -21.71 -6.70 -19.89
N ARG A 52 -21.77 -8.03 -19.78
CA ARG A 52 -22.16 -8.85 -20.92
C ARG A 52 -23.68 -8.94 -20.88
N PRO A 53 -24.44 -8.16 -21.66
CA PRO A 53 -25.75 -8.63 -22.04
C PRO A 53 -25.50 -9.93 -22.81
N THR A 54 -25.86 -11.06 -22.21
CA THR A 54 -26.11 -12.29 -22.96
C THR A 54 -27.61 -12.33 -23.18
N PRO A 55 -28.15 -11.86 -24.31
CA PRO A 55 -29.45 -12.33 -24.75
C PRO A 55 -29.25 -13.75 -25.25
N THR A 56 -29.47 -14.70 -24.35
CA THR A 56 -29.95 -16.03 -24.67
C THR A 56 -31.19 -15.89 -25.54
N GLY A 57 -31.16 -16.39 -26.78
CA GLY A 57 -32.38 -16.42 -27.59
C GLY A 57 -32.13 -16.46 -29.08
N SER A 58 -31.85 -17.65 -29.58
CA SER A 58 -32.21 -18.02 -30.95
C SER A 58 -33.68 -17.67 -31.19
N THR A 59 -33.95 -16.65 -32.00
CA THR A 59 -35.15 -16.59 -32.85
C THR A 59 -34.78 -15.82 -34.10
N ILE A 60 -34.49 -16.58 -35.15
CA ILE A 60 -34.82 -16.19 -36.53
C ILE A 60 -36.35 -16.18 -36.59
N PRO A 61 -36.99 -15.08 -37.02
CA PRO A 61 -38.21 -15.22 -37.81
C PRO A 61 -38.17 -14.37 -39.09
N GLU A 62 -38.57 -15.05 -40.17
CA GLU A 62 -38.96 -14.61 -41.53
C GLU A 62 -38.01 -13.76 -42.38
#